data_AF-A0AAJ2NST0-F1
#
_entry.id   AF-A0AAJ2NST0-F1
#
_cell.length_a   1.000
_cell.length_b   1.000
_cell.length_c   1.000
_cell.angle_alpha   90.00
_cell.angle_beta   90.00
_cell.angle_gamma   90.00
#
_symmetry.space_group_name_H-M   'P 1'
#
loop_
_entity.id
_entity.type
_entity.pdbx_description
1 polymer ?
#
loop_
_entity_poly.entity_id
_entity_poly.type
_entity_poly.pdbx_seq_one_letter_code
_entity_poly.pdbx_strand_id
1 'polypeptide(L)'
;YDQGTVYLNGEKLTIKNCLDAIEKGIAMVPEDRKDQGLVLKNSVGFNLTLSNLNRLMKNKVFVSDKKRQEIIDKYIKDLRIKTSSPDIEV
;
A
#
# COMPACT_ATOMS: atom_id res chain seq x y z
N TYR A 1 -6.16 -5.11 31.81
CA TYR A 1 -7.41 -4.68 31.14
C TYR A 1 -7.67 -5.70 30.07
N ASP A 2 -8.79 -6.40 30.15
CA ASP A 2 -8.97 -7.62 29.35
C ASP A 2 -10.02 -7.42 28.26
N GLN A 3 -10.73 -6.28 28.27
CA GLN A 3 -11.74 -5.88 27.29
C GLN A 3 -11.80 -4.36 27.14
N GLY A 4 -12.25 -3.91 25.97
CA GLY A 4 -12.44 -2.50 25.65
C GLY A 4 -13.29 -2.34 24.38
N THR A 5 -13.69 -1.11 24.08
CA THR A 5 -14.35 -0.77 22.82
C THR A 5 -13.56 0.34 22.14
N VAL A 6 -13.40 0.21 20.83
CA VAL A 6 -12.76 1.22 19.98
C VAL A 6 -13.85 1.85 19.10
N TYR A 7 -13.74 3.15 18.84
CA TYR A 7 -14.62 3.87 17.94
C TYR A 7 -13.78 4.52 16.84
N LEU A 8 -14.27 4.48 15.61
CA LEU A 8 -13.69 5.17 14.46
C LEU A 8 -14.76 6.12 13.91
N ASN A 9 -14.46 7.42 13.83
CA ASN A 9 -15.39 8.44 13.36
C ASN A 9 -16.76 8.43 14.09
N GLY A 10 -16.76 8.09 15.38
CA GLY A 10 -17.99 8.01 16.20
C GLY A 10 -18.73 6.67 16.11
N GLU A 11 -18.35 5.77 15.20
CA GLU A 11 -18.96 4.45 15.07
C GLU A 11 -18.16 3.39 15.81
N LYS A 12 -18.87 2.45 16.47
CA LYS A 12 -18.23 1.35 17.20
C LYS A 12 -17.49 0.44 16.22
N LEU A 13 -16.19 0.36 16.37
CA LEU A 13 -15.30 -0.41 15.51
C LEU A 13 -15.21 -1.86 16.00
N THR A 14 -15.70 -2.78 15.18
CA THR A 14 -15.47 -4.22 15.34
C THR A 14 -14.63 -4.69 14.15
N ILE A 15 -13.44 -5.23 14.41
CA ILE A 15 -12.53 -5.76 13.38
C ILE A 15 -12.34 -7.25 13.61
N LYS A 16 -12.62 -8.07 12.60
CA LYS A 16 -12.44 -9.53 12.69
C LYS A 16 -11.12 -10.02 12.08
N ASN A 17 -10.57 -9.29 11.11
CA ASN A 17 -9.33 -9.62 10.42
C ASN A 17 -8.71 -8.37 9.78
N CYS A 18 -7.52 -8.50 9.21
CA CYS A 18 -6.80 -7.38 8.59
C CYS A 18 -7.52 -6.76 7.39
N LEU A 19 -8.26 -7.54 6.59
CA LEU A 19 -8.98 -7.02 5.43
C LEU A 19 -10.14 -6.10 5.84
N ASP A 20 -10.88 -6.46 6.89
CA ASP A 20 -11.94 -5.64 7.49
C ASP A 20 -11.39 -4.28 7.97
N ALA A 21 -10.18 -4.26 8.56
CA ALA A 21 -9.51 -3.02 8.93
C ALA A 21 -9.21 -2.14 7.70
N ILE A 22 -8.68 -2.73 6.63
CA ILE A 22 -8.36 -2.02 5.38
C ILE A 22 -9.61 -1.43 4.73
N GLU A 23 -10.72 -2.19 4.67
CA GLU A 23 -12.00 -1.71 4.13
C GLU A 23 -12.58 -0.53 4.92
N LYS A 24 -12.25 -0.44 6.21
CA LYS A 24 -12.61 0.69 7.09
C LYS A 24 -11.62 1.86 7.02
N GLY A 25 -10.65 1.81 6.12
CA GLY A 25 -9.66 2.87 5.91
C GLY A 25 -8.52 2.88 6.92
N ILE A 26 -8.29 1.77 7.62
CA ILE A 26 -7.20 1.64 8.57
C ILE A 26 -6.00 1.01 7.86
N ALA A 27 -4.84 1.65 7.98
CA ALA A 27 -3.57 1.14 7.49
C ALA A 27 -2.58 0.98 8.65
N MET A 28 -1.76 -0.06 8.59
CA MET A 28 -0.66 -0.28 9.53
C MET A 28 0.63 0.26 8.94
N VAL A 29 1.36 1.05 9.72
CA VAL A 29 2.73 1.45 9.40
C VAL A 29 3.64 0.73 10.39
N PRO A 30 4.54 -0.16 9.92
CA PRO A 30 5.45 -0.87 10.81
C PRO A 30 6.47 0.08 11.45
N GLU A 31 7.02 -0.32 12.59
CA GLU A 31 8.06 0.43 13.30
C GLU A 31 9.32 0.54 12.45
N ASP A 32 9.81 -0.60 11.95
CA ASP A 32 10.86 -0.64 10.95
C ASP A 32 10.26 -0.65 9.53
N ARG A 33 10.10 0.56 8.98
CA ARG A 33 9.55 0.74 7.64
C ARG A 33 10.43 0.17 6.54
N LYS A 34 11.74 0.03 6.74
CA LYS A 34 12.64 -0.47 5.70
C LYS A 34 12.57 -1.98 5.62
N ASP A 35 12.75 -2.66 6.75
CA ASP A 35 12.87 -4.11 6.76
C ASP A 35 11.50 -4.82 6.79
N GLN A 36 10.47 -4.17 7.34
CA GLN A 36 9.12 -4.76 7.46
C GLN A 36 8.10 -4.15 6.49
N GLY A 37 8.37 -2.94 5.98
CA GLY A 37 7.43 -2.19 5.14
C GLY A 37 7.67 -2.32 3.64
N LEU A 38 8.81 -2.88 3.20
CA LEU A 38 9.23 -2.91 1.81
C LEU A 38 9.67 -4.32 1.39
N VAL A 39 9.43 -4.64 0.13
CA VAL A 39 10.03 -5.79 -0.54
C VAL A 39 11.37 -5.33 -1.11
N LEU A 40 12.43 -5.46 -0.32
CA LEU A 40 13.76 -4.91 -0.63
C LEU A 40 14.37 -5.45 -1.95
N LYS A 41 14.15 -6.73 -2.26
CA LYS A 41 14.61 -7.37 -3.51
C LYS A 41 13.73 -7.07 -4.72
N ASN A 42 13.09 -5.91 -4.73
CA ASN A 42 12.20 -5.47 -5.79
C ASN A 42 12.37 -3.98 -6.03
N SER A 43 11.84 -3.50 -7.16
CA SER A 43 12.02 -2.11 -7.52
C SER A 43 11.21 -1.14 -6.67
N VAL A 44 11.61 0.13 -6.66
CA VAL A 44 10.83 1.23 -6.06
C VAL A 44 9.42 1.25 -6.66
N GLY A 45 9.30 1.13 -7.98
CA GLY A 45 8.02 1.10 -8.69
C GLY A 45 7.14 -0.09 -8.32
N PHE A 46 7.73 -1.27 -8.07
CA PHE A 46 7.00 -2.42 -7.57
C PHE A 46 6.39 -2.13 -6.20
N ASN A 47 7.20 -1.65 -5.24
CA ASN A 47 6.73 -1.32 -3.90
C ASN A 47 5.63 -0.24 -3.91
N LEU A 48 5.72 0.74 -4.82
CA LEU A 48 4.70 1.79 -4.97
C LEU A 48 3.36 1.30 -5.52
N THR A 49 3.38 0.24 -6.33
CA THR A 49 2.19 -0.28 -7.02
C THR A 49 1.56 -1.47 -6.30
N LEU A 50 2.30 -2.12 -5.40
CA LEU A 50 1.89 -3.33 -4.69
C LEU A 50 0.56 -3.16 -3.95
N SER A 51 0.37 -2.05 -3.24
CA SER A 51 -0.86 -1.76 -2.49
C SER A 51 -2.08 -1.53 -3.38
N ASN A 52 -1.88 -1.17 -4.66
CA ASN A 52 -2.94 -0.96 -5.65
C ASN A 52 -3.01 -2.06 -6.72
N LEU A 53 -2.31 -3.19 -6.52
CA LEU A 53 -2.14 -4.21 -7.55
C LEU A 53 -3.49 -4.71 -8.10
N ASN A 54 -4.48 -4.93 -7.23
CA ASN A 54 -5.83 -5.35 -7.63
C ASN A 54 -6.51 -4.36 -8.60
N ARG A 55 -6.25 -3.06 -8.48
CA ARG A 55 -6.81 -2.02 -9.38
C ARG A 55 -6.04 -1.93 -10.70
N LEU A 56 -4.79 -2.37 -10.70
CA LEU A 56 -3.92 -2.39 -11.88
C LEU A 56 -4.14 -3.63 -12.76
N MET A 57 -4.68 -4.70 -12.20
CA MET A 57 -4.92 -5.96 -12.91
C MET A 57 -6.15 -5.89 -13.83
N LYS A 58 -5.92 -6.02 -15.14
CA LYS A 58 -6.94 -6.26 -16.16
C LYS A 58 -7.48 -7.69 -16.01
N ASN A 59 -8.80 -7.80 -15.82
CA ASN A 59 -9.52 -9.07 -15.63
C ASN A 59 -8.94 -9.97 -14.53
N LYS A 60 -8.23 -9.41 -13.54
CA LYS A 60 -7.50 -10.18 -12.50
C LYS A 60 -6.42 -11.14 -13.02
N VAL A 61 -5.92 -10.94 -14.24
CA VAL A 61 -4.88 -11.83 -14.82
C VAL A 61 -3.61 -11.06 -15.20
N PHE A 62 -3.74 -9.87 -15.80
CA PHE A 62 -2.59 -9.14 -16.34
C PHE A 62 -2.48 -7.75 -15.75
N VAL A 63 -1.27 -7.31 -15.40
CA VAL A 63 -1.01 -5.91 -15.01
C VAL A 63 -0.88 -5.06 -16.27
N SER A 64 -1.53 -3.90 -16.29
CA SER A 64 -1.36 -2.94 -17.38
C SER A 64 -0.13 -2.07 -17.13
N ASP A 65 0.91 -2.21 -17.95
CA ASP A 65 2.15 -1.43 -17.82
C ASP A 65 1.92 0.07 -17.94
N LYS A 66 1.04 0.49 -18.86
CA LYS A 66 0.66 1.90 -19.00
C LYS A 66 0.08 2.46 -17.70
N LYS A 67 -0.91 1.79 -17.10
CA LYS A 67 -1.53 2.23 -15.84
C LYS A 67 -0.54 2.18 -14.68
N ARG A 68 0.33 1.16 -14.66
CA ARG A 68 1.38 1.03 -13.67
C ARG A 68 2.31 2.25 -13.72
N GLN A 69 2.78 2.63 -14.90
CA GLN A 69 3.65 3.79 -15.07
C GLN A 69 2.97 5.09 -14.64
N GLU A 70 1.71 5.31 -15.03
CA GLU A 70 0.93 6.49 -14.63
C GLU A 70 0.80 6.62 -13.10
N ILE A 71 0.59 5.50 -12.39
CA ILE A 71 0.53 5.50 -10.92
C ILE A 71 1.90 5.77 -10.29
N ILE A 72 2.96 5.16 -10.82
CA ILE A 72 4.32 5.39 -10.34
C ILE A 72 4.69 6.87 -10.46
N ASP A 73 4.51 7.46 -11.64
CA ASP A 73 4.85 8.86 -11.90
C ASP A 73 4.05 9.80 -10.99
N LYS A 74 2.75 9.50 -10.82
CA LYS A 74 1.88 10.22 -9.90
C LYS A 74 2.42 10.16 -8.47
N TYR A 75 2.74 8.99 -7.94
CA TYR A 75 3.21 8.85 -6.56
C TYR A 75 4.61 9.43 -6.34
N ILE A 76 5.52 9.32 -7.31
CA ILE A 76 6.82 9.98 -7.23
C ILE A 76 6.63 11.50 -7.11
N LYS A 77 5.72 12.07 -7.90
CA LYS A 77 5.41 13.50 -7.85
C LYS A 77 4.70 13.92 -6.56
N ASP A 78 3.59 13.25 -6.22
CA ASP A 78 2.72 13.63 -5.11
C ASP A 78 3.44 13.45 -3.75
N LEU A 79 4.24 12.39 -3.61
CA LEU A 79 4.96 12.07 -2.38
C LEU A 79 6.42 12.53 -2.39
N ARG A 80 6.89 13.16 -3.47
CA ARG A 80 8.27 13.65 -3.66
C ARG A 80 9.32 12.58 -3.38
N ILE A 81 9.11 11.40 -3.92
CA ILE A 81 9.99 10.24 -3.69
C ILE A 81 11.31 10.48 -4.41
N LYS A 82 12.42 10.42 -3.65
CA LYS A 82 13.76 10.52 -4.21
C LYS A 82 14.19 9.16 -4.74
N THR A 83 14.22 9.01 -6.06
CA THR A 83 14.77 7.84 -6.74
C THR A 83 15.40 8.26 -8.07
N SER A 84 16.48 7.58 -8.48
CA SER A 84 17.12 7.80 -9.78
C SER A 84 16.34 7.18 -10.94
N SER A 85 15.58 6.12 -10.67
CA SER A 85 14.62 5.51 -11.59
C SER A 85 13.66 4.61 -10.79
N PRO A 86 12.37 4.50 -11.16
CA PRO A 86 11.45 3.58 -10.51
C PRO A 86 11.79 2.10 -10.70
N ASP A 87 12.70 1.76 -11.61
CA ASP A 87 13.12 0.37 -11.88
C ASP A 87 14.32 -0.08 -11.05
N ILE A 88 14.93 0.80 -10.26
CA ILE A 88 16.01 0.42 -9.35
C ILE A 88 15.45 -0.37 -8.16
N GLU A 89 16.19 -1.38 -7.71
CA GLU A 89 15.94 -2.06 -6.44
C GLU A 89 16.10 -1.09 -5.26
N VAL A 90 15.32 -1.34 -4.21
CA VAL A 90 15.21 -0.51 -3.01
C VAL A 90 16.38 -0.71 -2.05
#